data_AF-A0A356TNG5-F1
#
_entry.id   AF-A0A356TNG5-F1
#
_cell.length_a   1.000
_cell.length_b   1.000
_cell.length_c   1.000
_cell.angle_alpha   90.00
_cell.angle_beta   90.00
_cell.angle_gamma   90.00
#
_symmetry.space_group_name_H-M   'P 1'
#
loop_
_entity.id
_entity.type
_entity.pdbx_description
1 polymer ?
#
loop_
_entity_poly.entity_id
_entity_poly.type
_entity_poly.pdbx_seq_one_letter_code
_entity_poly.pdbx_strand_id
1 'polypeptide(L)' 'MRRPARIVVTGASRGIGRAIARRLLDEGRQVALVARDEA' A
#
# COMPACT_ATOMS: atom_id res chain seq x y z
N MET A 1 -8.80 18.36 10.61
CA MET A 1 -7.96 17.16 10.37
C MET A 1 -8.31 16.55 9.01
N ARG A 2 -7.35 16.35 8.10
CA ARG A 2 -7.62 15.71 6.80
C ARG A 2 -7.78 14.20 7.01
N ARG A 3 -8.80 13.58 6.39
CA ARG A 3 -8.96 12.12 6.44
C ARG A 3 -7.80 11.41 5.72
N PRO A 4 -7.40 10.21 6.18
CA PRO A 4 -6.43 9.39 5.47
C PRO A 4 -6.96 9.02 4.07
N ALA A 5 -6.11 9.11 3.06
CA ALA A 5 -6.43 8.66 1.72
C ALA A 5 -6.51 7.13 1.69
N ARG A 6 -7.36 6.60 0.81
CA ARG A 6 -7.44 5.16 0.52
C ARG A 6 -6.75 4.91 -0.80
N ILE A 7 -5.77 4.02 -0.80
CA ILE A 7 -4.86 3.81 -1.94
C ILE A 7 -4.81 2.32 -2.26
N VAL A 8 -4.93 1.97 -3.53
CA VAL A 8 -4.77 0.59 -4.01
C VAL A 8 -3.38 0.47 -4.61
N VAL A 9 -2.60 -0.51 -4.15
CA VAL A 9 -1.28 -0.82 -4.70
C VAL A 9 -1.34 -2.21 -5.34
N THR A 10 -1.12 -2.27 -6.64
CA THR A 10 -1.00 -3.53 -7.40
C THR A 10 0.45 -4.00 -7.45
N GLY A 11 0.67 -5.30 -7.64
CA GLY A 11 2.02 -5.87 -7.60
C GLY A 11 2.67 -5.74 -6.22
N ALA A 12 1.86 -5.71 -5.15
CA ALA A 12 2.30 -5.33 -3.81
C ALA A 12 2.99 -6.43 -3.01
N SER A 13 3.09 -7.67 -3.51
CA SER A 13 3.68 -8.79 -2.76
C SER A 13 5.19 -8.67 -2.55
N ARG A 14 5.91 -7.92 -3.41
CA ARG A 14 7.36 -7.80 -3.34
C ARG A 14 7.89 -6.53 -4.02
N GLY A 15 9.19 -6.29 -3.88
CA GLY A 15 9.91 -5.21 -4.56
C GLY A 15 9.29 -3.82 -4.34
N ILE A 16 9.17 -3.06 -5.43
CA ILE A 16 8.71 -1.67 -5.42
C ILE A 16 7.28 -1.53 -4.88
N GLY A 17 6.36 -2.41 -5.28
CA GLY A 17 4.97 -2.36 -4.80
C GLY A 17 4.88 -2.48 -3.29
N ARG A 18 5.63 -3.41 -2.69
CA ARG A 18 5.71 -3.59 -1.23
C ARG A 18 6.34 -2.37 -0.53
N ALA A 19 7.39 -1.80 -1.12
CA ALA A 19 8.07 -0.62 -0.56
C ALA A 19 7.15 0.61 -0.55
N ILE A 20 6.40 0.83 -1.64
CA ILE A 20 5.41 1.90 -1.74
C ILE A 20 4.31 1.72 -0.70
N ALA A 21 3.75 0.51 -0.58
CA ALA A 21 2.71 0.22 0.40
C ALA A 21 3.15 0.54 1.84
N ARG A 22 4.36 0.13 2.22
CA ARG A 22 4.95 0.45 3.53
C ARG A 22 5.07 1.95 3.74
N ARG A 23 5.64 2.68 2.78
CA ARG A 23 5.80 4.13 2.89
C ARG A 23 4.47 4.85 3.07
N LEU A 24 3.43 4.44 2.33
CA LEU A 24 2.09 5.03 2.43
C LEU A 24 1.42 4.75 3.78
N LEU A 25 1.65 3.56 4.35
CA LEU A 25 1.20 3.23 5.70
C LEU A 25 1.91 4.09 6.75
N ASP A 26 3.23 4.28 6.63
CA ASP A 26 4.03 5.14 7.52
C ASP A 26 3.54 6.61 7.50
N GLU A 27 3.02 7.07 6.35
CA GLU A 27 2.39 8.38 6.19
C GLU A 27 0.95 8.46 6.74
N GLY A 28 0.46 7.37 7.35
CA GLY A 28 -0.87 7.31 7.97
C GLY A 28 -2.02 7.14 6.97
N ARG A 29 -1.75 6.58 5.78
CA ARG A 29 -2.80 6.27 4.79
C ARG A 29 -3.40 4.89 5.01
N GLN A 30 -4.58 4.66 4.42
CA GLN A 30 -5.18 3.33 4.34
C GLN A 30 -4.81 2.72 2.99
N VAL A 31 -4.23 1.52 3.00
CA VAL A 31 -3.70 0.88 1.79
C VAL A 31 -4.33 -0.49 1.60
N ALA A 32 -4.84 -0.76 0.40
CA ALA A 32 -5.27 -2.08 -0.05
C ALA A 32 -4.19 -2.69 -0.97
N LEU A 33 -3.74 -3.90 -0.64
CA LEU A 33 -2.72 -4.60 -1.39
C LEU A 33 -3.38 -5.56 -2.38
N VAL A 34 -2.97 -5.49 -3.64
CA VAL A 34 -3.41 -6.41 -4.69
C VAL A 34 -2.19 -7.11 -5.28
N ALA A 35 -2.18 -8.43 -5.16
CA ALA A 35 -1.13 -9.28 -5.70
C ALA A 35 -1.73 -10.60 -6.22
N ARG A 36 -0.97 -11.28 -7.09
CA ARG A 36 -1.32 -12.63 -7.58
C ARG A 36 -1.00 -13.71 -6.55
N ASP A 37 0.05 -13.48 -5.76
CA ASP A 37 0.50 -14.34 -4.66
C ASP A 37 0.17 -13.68 -3.32
N GLU A 38 0.48 -14.38 -2.22
CA GLU A 38 0.41 -13.83 -0.86
C GLU A 38 1.16 -12.48 -0.76
N ALA A 39 0.49 -11.49 -0.18
CA ALA A 39 0.94 -10.11 -0.05
C ALA A 39 1.33 -9.79 1.39
#